data_AF-A0AA38ED76-F1
#
_entry.id   AF-A0AA38ED76-F1
#
_cell.length_a   1.000
_cell.length_b   1.000
_cell.length_c   1.000
_cell.angle_alpha   90.00
_cell.angle_beta   90.00
_cell.angle_gamma   90.00
#
_symmetry.space_group_name_H-M   'P 1'
#
loop_
_entity.id
_entity.type
_entity.pdbx_description
1 polymer ?
#
loop_
_entity_poly.entity_id
_entity_poly.type
_entity_poly.pdbx_seq_one_letter_code
_entity_poly.pdbx_strand_id
1 'polypeptide(L)'
;MTASADADSRQGPKSVQERLVDAAESCLRAKGIRATTVSEVAEAAGVSRGWLYRHYPDKASLLGAAIVRLNDAFWAESHQVLDGIEAFEDQLAVGVRLGRSAYDSPGALVMQLRRDEPEEFAACAGAGVQGLVPDLGRFWQPYLEAARERGEIHADTDLDEAAEWVARVQITLGTVPGETIDPDDHSAVLRFMRRYVLPGLRTAAVPE
;
A
#
# COMPACT_ATOMS: atom_id res chain seq x y z
N MET A 1 35.63 1.80 -25.33
CA MET A 1 36.17 1.62 -23.98
C MET A 1 35.01 1.59 -23.02
N THR A 2 34.75 0.39 -22.52
CA THR A 2 33.63 -0.05 -21.68
C THR A 2 33.92 0.19 -20.21
N ALA A 3 33.03 0.88 -19.50
CA ALA A 3 32.94 0.85 -18.04
C ALA A 3 31.56 1.33 -17.58
N SER A 4 30.57 0.44 -17.56
CA SER A 4 29.30 0.64 -16.85
C SER A 4 28.60 -0.71 -16.67
N ALA A 5 29.21 -1.63 -15.91
CA ALA A 5 28.63 -2.93 -15.62
C ALA A 5 28.84 -3.44 -14.17
N ASP A 6 29.37 -2.62 -13.25
CA ASP A 6 29.77 -3.09 -11.90
C ASP A 6 29.06 -2.39 -10.74
N ALA A 7 27.85 -1.88 -10.94
CA ALA A 7 27.06 -1.29 -9.85
C ALA A 7 26.14 -2.30 -9.11
N ASP A 8 26.00 -3.54 -9.60
CA ASP A 8 24.96 -4.49 -9.15
C ASP A 8 25.45 -5.58 -8.18
N SER A 9 26.67 -5.47 -7.62
CA SER A 9 27.32 -6.57 -6.89
C SER A 9 27.75 -6.26 -5.45
N ARG A 10 26.98 -5.45 -4.70
CA ARG A 10 27.23 -5.20 -3.26
C ARG A 10 26.04 -5.49 -2.32
N GLN A 11 25.26 -6.53 -2.58
CA GLN A 11 24.45 -7.13 -1.52
C GLN A 11 25.25 -8.29 -0.91
N GLY A 12 25.69 -8.12 0.35
CA GLY A 12 26.29 -9.21 1.13
C GLY A 12 25.33 -10.40 1.26
N PRO A 13 25.79 -11.57 1.73
CA PRO A 13 24.93 -12.75 1.86
C PRO A 13 23.71 -12.42 2.73
N LYS A 14 22.50 -12.61 2.18
CA LYS A 14 21.23 -12.38 2.90
C LYS A 14 21.23 -13.12 4.22
N SER A 15 20.78 -12.44 5.27
CA SER A 15 20.60 -13.05 6.59
C SER A 15 19.60 -14.21 6.50
N VAL A 16 19.70 -15.15 7.44
CA VAL A 16 18.77 -16.29 7.47
C VAL A 16 17.32 -15.81 7.68
N GLN A 17 17.13 -14.72 8.42
CA GLN A 17 15.82 -14.09 8.61
C GLN A 17 15.28 -13.52 7.30
N GLU A 18 16.10 -12.79 6.53
CA GLU A 18 15.70 -12.27 5.22
C GLU A 18 15.26 -13.38 4.27
N ARG A 19 16.00 -14.51 4.24
CA ARG A 19 15.61 -15.66 3.40
C ARG A 19 14.29 -16.28 3.83
N LEU A 20 13.97 -16.31 5.12
CA LEU A 20 12.67 -16.78 5.61
C LEU A 20 11.53 -15.86 5.20
N VAL A 21 11.72 -14.55 5.31
CA VAL A 21 10.71 -13.58 4.89
C VAL A 21 10.53 -13.62 3.36
N ASP A 22 11.60 -13.75 2.59
CA ASP A 22 11.55 -13.96 1.13
C ASP A 22 10.78 -15.24 0.75
N ALA A 23 11.05 -16.34 1.45
CA ALA A 23 10.33 -17.59 1.26
C ALA A 23 8.85 -17.47 1.65
N ALA A 24 8.54 -16.80 2.76
CA ALA A 24 7.18 -16.55 3.21
C ALA A 24 6.40 -15.73 2.17
N GLU A 25 6.97 -14.64 1.64
CA GLU A 25 6.34 -13.85 0.58
C GLU A 25 6.09 -14.66 -0.69
N SER A 26 7.04 -15.52 -1.07
CA SER A 26 6.91 -16.40 -2.22
C SER A 26 5.74 -17.38 -2.02
N CYS A 27 5.59 -17.95 -0.82
CA CYS A 27 4.46 -18.80 -0.48
C CYS A 27 3.13 -18.04 -0.45
N LEU A 28 3.10 -16.85 0.16
CA LEU A 28 1.91 -15.99 0.19
C LEU A 28 1.44 -15.65 -1.22
N ARG A 29 2.37 -15.31 -2.12
CA ARG A 29 2.07 -15.03 -3.53
C ARG A 29 1.48 -16.23 -4.26
N ALA A 30 1.97 -17.43 -3.95
CA ALA A 30 1.56 -18.65 -4.65
C ALA A 30 0.16 -19.14 -4.23
N LYS A 31 -0.23 -18.94 -2.97
CA LYS A 31 -1.40 -19.63 -2.41
C LYS A 31 -2.09 -18.95 -1.23
N GLY A 32 -1.72 -17.72 -0.88
CA GLY A 32 -2.35 -16.98 0.20
C GLY A 32 -1.91 -17.39 1.61
N ILE A 33 -2.57 -16.81 2.63
CA ILE A 33 -2.20 -16.98 4.05
C ILE A 33 -2.66 -18.35 4.54
N ARG A 34 -3.91 -18.71 4.29
CA ARG A 34 -4.60 -19.91 4.79
C ARG A 34 -3.87 -21.17 4.35
N ALA A 35 -3.50 -21.28 3.08
CA ALA A 35 -2.84 -22.47 2.52
C ALA A 35 -1.32 -22.54 2.78
N THR A 36 -0.69 -21.47 3.28
CA THR A 36 0.76 -21.48 3.58
C THR A 36 1.07 -22.16 4.90
N THR A 37 2.09 -23.04 4.94
CA THR A 37 2.55 -23.71 6.17
C THR A 37 3.99 -23.33 6.53
N VAL A 38 4.30 -23.41 7.83
CA VAL A 38 5.66 -23.14 8.36
C VAL A 38 6.70 -24.09 7.76
N SER A 39 6.33 -25.35 7.51
CA SER A 39 7.23 -26.35 6.93
C SER A 39 7.66 -26.00 5.52
N GLU A 40 6.74 -25.54 4.67
CA GLU A 40 7.05 -25.15 3.29
C GLU A 40 7.92 -23.90 3.25
N VAL A 41 7.67 -22.93 4.13
CA VAL A 41 8.53 -21.74 4.24
C VAL A 41 9.93 -22.12 4.69
N ALA A 42 10.06 -23.02 5.67
CA ALA A 42 11.37 -23.51 6.14
C ALA A 42 12.15 -24.23 5.04
N GLU A 43 11.46 -25.08 4.28
CA GLU A 43 12.01 -25.82 3.14
C GLU A 43 12.48 -24.84 2.04
N ALA A 44 11.63 -23.89 1.65
CA ALA A 44 11.96 -22.88 0.65
C ALA A 44 13.11 -21.95 1.08
N ALA A 45 13.23 -21.65 2.37
CA ALA A 45 14.33 -20.85 2.92
C ALA A 45 15.63 -21.64 3.15
N GLY A 46 15.60 -22.97 3.01
CA GLY A 46 16.73 -23.86 3.26
C GLY A 46 17.16 -23.91 4.73
N VAL A 47 16.20 -23.82 5.67
CA VAL A 47 16.47 -23.83 7.12
C VAL A 47 15.74 -24.95 7.84
N SER A 48 16.27 -25.38 8.99
CA SER A 48 15.56 -26.36 9.81
C SER A 48 14.36 -25.73 10.52
N ARG A 49 13.30 -26.52 10.73
CA ARG A 49 12.13 -26.07 11.52
C ARG A 49 12.52 -25.58 12.92
N GLY A 50 13.49 -26.24 13.57
CA GLY A 50 13.97 -25.82 14.89
C GLY A 50 14.62 -24.43 14.88
N TRP A 51 15.36 -24.09 13.82
CA TRP A 51 15.90 -22.74 13.65
C TRP A 51 14.78 -21.71 13.43
N LEU A 52 13.79 -22.05 12.59
CA LEU A 52 12.65 -21.20 12.31
C LEU A 52 11.86 -20.91 13.60
N TYR A 53 11.44 -21.94 14.33
CA TYR A 53 10.64 -21.79 15.55
C TYR A 53 11.32 -20.97 16.65
N ARG A 54 12.66 -20.90 16.65
CA ARG A 54 13.42 -20.03 17.56
C ARG A 54 13.21 -18.54 17.26
N HIS A 55 12.92 -18.17 16.01
CA HIS A 55 12.75 -16.79 15.58
C HIS A 55 11.28 -16.41 15.38
N TYR A 56 10.47 -17.36 14.87
CA TYR A 56 9.04 -17.19 14.67
C TYR A 56 8.32 -18.34 15.37
N PRO A 57 7.77 -18.11 16.58
CA PRO A 57 7.20 -19.17 17.41
C PRO A 57 5.97 -19.84 16.76
N ASP A 58 5.32 -19.17 15.81
CA ASP A 58 4.11 -19.64 15.14
C ASP A 58 4.02 -19.16 13.68
N LYS A 59 3.01 -19.68 12.96
CA LYS A 59 2.73 -19.28 11.57
C LYS A 59 2.38 -17.79 11.46
N ALA A 60 1.64 -17.24 12.42
CA ALA A 60 1.13 -15.87 12.38
C ALA A 60 2.27 -14.85 12.45
N SER A 61 3.22 -15.04 13.36
CA SER A 61 4.42 -14.20 13.48
C SER A 61 5.33 -14.27 12.24
N LEU A 62 5.51 -15.46 11.65
CA LEU A 62 6.28 -15.63 10.42
C LEU A 62 5.63 -14.90 9.23
N LEU A 63 4.35 -15.18 8.97
CA LEU A 63 3.65 -14.57 7.84
C LEU A 63 3.35 -13.10 8.08
N GLY A 64 3.16 -12.70 9.34
CA GLY A 64 3.03 -11.30 9.75
C GLY A 64 4.26 -10.48 9.37
N ALA A 65 5.47 -10.99 9.64
CA ALA A 65 6.70 -10.30 9.22
C ALA A 65 6.78 -10.09 7.70
N ALA A 66 6.36 -11.08 6.91
CA ALA A 66 6.28 -10.96 5.45
C ALA A 66 5.20 -9.97 5.00
N ILE A 67 4.02 -10.00 5.61
CA ILE A 67 2.93 -9.07 5.29
C ILE A 67 3.31 -7.63 5.65
N VAL A 68 3.96 -7.39 6.79
CA VAL A 68 4.46 -6.07 7.18
C VAL A 68 5.48 -5.57 6.15
N ARG A 69 6.44 -6.41 5.75
CA ARG A 69 7.41 -6.01 4.73
C ARG A 69 6.76 -5.69 3.38
N LEU A 70 5.78 -6.49 2.95
CA LEU A 70 5.00 -6.21 1.73
C LEU A 70 4.21 -4.90 1.84
N ASN A 71 3.61 -4.64 3.00
CA ASN A 71 2.88 -3.40 3.27
C ASN A 71 3.80 -2.18 3.20
N ASP A 72 4.94 -2.23 3.87
CA ASP A 72 5.91 -1.14 3.89
C ASP A 72 6.49 -0.86 2.51
N ALA A 73 6.80 -1.91 1.75
CA ALA A 73 7.25 -1.79 0.36
C ALA A 73 6.18 -1.14 -0.54
N PHE A 74 4.92 -1.56 -0.41
CA PHE A 74 3.80 -1.00 -1.18
C PHE A 74 3.61 0.50 -0.91
N TRP A 75 3.64 0.91 0.36
CA TRP A 75 3.50 2.33 0.72
C TRP A 75 4.72 3.15 0.29
N ALA A 76 5.93 2.62 0.46
CA ALA A 76 7.15 3.30 0.03
C ALA A 76 7.19 3.52 -1.50
N GLU A 77 6.82 2.51 -2.28
CA GLU A 77 6.71 2.63 -3.74
C GLU A 77 5.64 3.66 -4.14
N SER A 78 4.48 3.62 -3.46
CA SER A 78 3.41 4.60 -3.70
C SER A 78 3.85 6.02 -3.38
N HIS A 79 4.58 6.24 -2.28
CA HIS A 79 5.18 7.53 -1.96
C HIS A 79 6.17 7.98 -3.02
N GLN A 80 7.09 7.11 -3.43
CA GLN A 80 8.09 7.44 -4.46
C GLN A 80 7.44 7.89 -5.77
N VAL A 81 6.30 7.30 -6.16
CA VAL A 81 5.55 7.69 -7.35
C VAL A 81 4.88 9.06 -7.16
N LEU A 82 4.21 9.30 -6.04
CA LEU A 82 3.45 10.53 -5.80
C LEU A 82 4.34 11.74 -5.47
N ASP A 83 5.49 11.54 -4.84
CA ASP A 83 6.47 12.59 -4.54
C ASP A 83 7.07 13.19 -5.82
N GLY A 84 7.04 12.46 -6.94
CA GLY A 84 7.44 12.95 -8.25
C GLY A 84 6.39 13.83 -8.95
N ILE A 85 5.24 14.08 -8.33
CA ILE A 85 4.12 14.83 -8.91
C ILE A 85 3.93 16.14 -8.14
N GLU A 86 3.95 17.27 -8.86
CA GLU A 86 3.88 18.60 -8.23
C GLU A 86 2.47 18.99 -7.79
N ALA A 87 1.47 18.79 -8.64
CA ALA A 87 0.09 19.22 -8.39
C ALA A 87 -0.70 18.18 -7.59
N PHE A 88 -1.38 18.63 -6.53
CA PHE A 88 -2.13 17.73 -5.64
C PHE A 88 -3.28 17.02 -6.35
N GLU A 89 -3.91 17.67 -7.33
CA GLU A 89 -4.97 17.07 -8.14
C GLU A 89 -4.47 15.92 -9.02
N ASP A 90 -3.24 16.00 -9.52
CA ASP A 90 -2.60 14.92 -10.24
C ASP A 90 -2.14 13.81 -9.29
N GLN A 91 -1.67 14.15 -8.08
CA GLN A 91 -1.40 13.16 -7.04
C GLN A 91 -2.65 12.34 -6.72
N LEU A 92 -3.81 12.99 -6.53
CA LEU A 92 -5.09 12.31 -6.32
C LEU A 92 -5.47 11.41 -7.50
N ALA A 93 -5.30 11.86 -8.74
CA ALA A 93 -5.62 11.06 -9.92
C ALA A 93 -4.69 9.84 -10.08
N VAL A 94 -3.39 10.01 -9.84
CA VAL A 94 -2.43 8.90 -9.83
C VAL A 94 -2.68 7.95 -8.66
N GLY A 95 -3.07 8.47 -7.50
CA GLY A 95 -3.46 7.67 -6.34
C GLY A 95 -4.54 6.64 -6.65
N VAL A 96 -5.55 7.01 -7.46
CA VAL A 96 -6.63 6.10 -7.86
C VAL A 96 -6.07 4.93 -8.67
N ARG A 97 -5.15 5.24 -9.60
CA ARG A 97 -4.48 4.23 -10.43
C ARG A 97 -3.56 3.33 -9.60
N LEU A 98 -2.83 3.88 -8.64
CA LEU A 98 -2.01 3.09 -7.71
C LEU A 98 -2.88 2.12 -6.91
N GLY A 99 -3.97 2.63 -6.32
CA GLY A 99 -4.96 1.81 -5.63
C GLY A 99 -5.56 0.72 -6.52
N ARG A 100 -5.84 1.00 -7.79
CA ARG A 100 -6.36 0.02 -8.75
C ARG A 100 -5.33 -1.04 -9.14
N SER A 101 -4.10 -0.62 -9.45
CA SER A 101 -2.98 -1.52 -9.74
C SER A 101 -2.58 -2.40 -8.54
N ALA A 102 -2.96 -1.98 -7.33
CA ALA A 102 -2.90 -2.78 -6.11
C ALA A 102 -3.90 -3.95 -6.09
N TYR A 103 -4.55 -4.28 -7.21
CA TYR A 103 -5.33 -5.50 -7.39
C TYR A 103 -4.86 -6.37 -8.56
N ASP A 104 -4.05 -5.83 -9.47
CA ASP A 104 -3.66 -6.50 -10.72
C ASP A 104 -2.14 -6.75 -10.86
N SER A 105 -1.30 -6.20 -9.97
CA SER A 105 0.17 -6.29 -10.05
C SER A 105 0.80 -7.15 -8.95
N PRO A 106 2.03 -7.66 -9.12
CA PRO A 106 2.73 -8.37 -8.04
C PRO A 106 2.94 -7.54 -6.74
N GLY A 107 2.96 -6.20 -6.82
CA GLY A 107 3.03 -5.30 -5.66
C GLY A 107 1.72 -5.20 -4.87
N ALA A 108 0.60 -5.63 -5.46
CA ALA A 108 -0.75 -5.66 -4.90
C ALA A 108 -0.97 -6.67 -3.77
N LEU A 109 -0.04 -7.62 -3.58
CA LEU A 109 -0.30 -8.84 -2.80
C LEU A 109 -0.86 -8.53 -1.41
N VAL A 110 -0.36 -7.50 -0.74
CA VAL A 110 -0.86 -7.10 0.59
C VAL A 110 -2.34 -6.73 0.57
N MET A 111 -2.81 -5.99 -0.45
CA MET A 111 -4.20 -5.56 -0.58
C MET A 111 -5.11 -6.71 -1.01
N GLN A 112 -4.62 -7.61 -1.86
CA GLN A 112 -5.31 -8.84 -2.22
C GLN A 112 -5.53 -9.73 -0.98
N LEU A 113 -4.47 -10.00 -0.20
CA LEU A 113 -4.58 -10.81 1.03
C LEU A 113 -5.51 -10.17 2.07
N ARG A 114 -5.44 -8.84 2.24
CA ARG A 114 -6.32 -8.09 3.16
C ARG A 114 -7.80 -8.24 2.79
N ARG A 115 -8.11 -8.37 1.49
CA ARG A 115 -9.47 -8.54 0.95
C ARG A 115 -9.96 -9.99 1.01
N ASP A 116 -9.16 -10.92 0.50
CA ASP A 116 -9.59 -12.30 0.25
C ASP A 116 -9.48 -13.18 1.51
N GLU A 117 -8.62 -12.80 2.44
CA GLU A 117 -8.36 -13.51 3.70
C GLU A 117 -8.32 -12.54 4.89
N PRO A 118 -9.39 -11.77 5.15
CA PRO A 118 -9.36 -10.65 6.09
C PRO A 118 -9.13 -11.10 7.54
N GLU A 119 -9.63 -12.26 7.94
CA GLU A 119 -9.44 -12.82 9.28
C GLU A 119 -8.01 -13.29 9.49
N GLU A 120 -7.45 -14.04 8.52
CA GLU A 120 -6.07 -14.49 8.58
C GLU A 120 -5.08 -13.33 8.47
N PHE A 121 -5.39 -12.33 7.64
CA PHE A 121 -4.61 -11.08 7.55
C PHE A 121 -4.61 -10.36 8.90
N ALA A 122 -5.77 -10.18 9.52
CA ALA A 122 -5.87 -9.54 10.83
C ALA A 122 -5.10 -10.32 11.91
N ALA A 123 -5.12 -11.65 11.87
CA ALA A 123 -4.37 -12.49 12.79
C ALA A 123 -2.84 -12.37 12.61
N CYS A 124 -2.35 -12.14 11.39
CA CYS A 124 -0.91 -12.05 11.11
C CYS A 124 -0.35 -10.63 11.22
N ALA A 125 -1.06 -9.62 10.71
CA ALA A 125 -0.57 -8.26 10.55
C ALA A 125 -1.40 -7.20 11.31
N GLY A 126 -2.49 -7.61 11.97
CA GLY A 126 -3.41 -6.71 12.65
C GLY A 126 -4.45 -6.08 11.72
N ALA A 127 -5.46 -5.46 12.34
CA ALA A 127 -6.48 -4.54 11.81
C ALA A 127 -7.25 -4.88 10.51
N GLY A 128 -6.99 -6.00 9.81
CA GLY A 128 -7.77 -6.48 8.66
C GLY A 128 -8.19 -5.39 7.66
N VAL A 129 -9.42 -5.47 7.16
CA VAL A 129 -10.02 -4.42 6.32
C VAL A 129 -10.36 -3.15 7.10
N GLN A 130 -10.62 -3.26 8.42
CA GLN A 130 -11.00 -2.12 9.26
C GLN A 130 -9.87 -1.09 9.41
N GLY A 131 -8.61 -1.51 9.32
CA GLY A 131 -7.43 -0.64 9.35
C GLY A 131 -7.16 0.10 8.05
N LEU A 132 -7.82 -0.24 6.93
CA LEU A 132 -7.50 0.31 5.62
C LEU A 132 -7.73 1.82 5.52
N VAL A 133 -8.86 2.32 6.04
CA VAL A 133 -9.16 3.77 6.00
C VAL A 133 -8.17 4.56 6.88
N PRO A 134 -7.91 4.18 8.15
CA PRO A 134 -6.88 4.83 8.96
C PRO A 134 -5.48 4.81 8.32
N ASP A 135 -5.05 3.69 7.75
CA ASP A 135 -3.73 3.57 7.11
C ASP A 135 -3.61 4.48 5.89
N LEU A 136 -4.62 4.47 5.02
CA LEU A 136 -4.65 5.31 3.83
C LEU A 136 -4.86 6.79 4.16
N GLY A 137 -5.58 7.12 5.23
CA GLY A 137 -5.67 8.48 5.74
C GLY A 137 -4.29 9.01 6.16
N ARG A 138 -3.55 8.25 6.97
CA ARG A 138 -2.16 8.60 7.35
C ARG A 138 -1.25 8.74 6.13
N PHE A 139 -1.44 7.90 5.11
CA PHE A 139 -0.70 8.02 3.84
C PHE A 139 -0.97 9.35 3.13
N TRP A 140 -2.22 9.83 3.09
CA TRP A 140 -2.58 11.07 2.39
C TRP A 140 -2.26 12.35 3.17
N GLN A 141 -2.12 12.26 4.49
CA GLN A 141 -1.86 13.39 5.38
C GLN A 141 -0.69 14.30 4.92
N PRO A 142 0.52 13.80 4.62
CA PRO A 142 1.62 14.67 4.16
C PRO A 142 1.32 15.41 2.85
N TYR A 143 0.53 14.82 1.94
CA TYR A 143 0.16 15.49 0.68
C TYR A 143 -0.88 16.59 0.89
N LEU A 144 -1.83 16.37 1.81
CA LEU A 144 -2.82 17.38 2.19
C LEU A 144 -2.15 18.56 2.90
N GLU A 145 -1.19 18.29 3.80
CA GLU A 145 -0.36 19.32 4.44
C GLU A 145 0.36 20.17 3.39
N ALA A 146 1.07 19.53 2.47
CA ALA A 146 1.81 20.23 1.43
C ALA A 146 0.88 20.99 0.45
N ALA A 147 -0.28 20.43 0.12
CA ALA A 147 -1.29 21.11 -0.69
C ALA A 147 -1.83 22.37 0.00
N ARG A 148 -2.01 22.33 1.32
CA ARG A 148 -2.43 23.50 2.11
C ARG A 148 -1.36 24.57 2.14
N GLU A 149 -0.10 24.18 2.35
CA GLU A 149 1.05 25.10 2.33
C GLU A 149 1.21 25.80 0.98
N ARG A 150 0.92 25.09 -0.13
CA ARG A 150 0.94 25.64 -1.49
C ARG A 150 -0.34 26.41 -1.87
N GLY A 151 -1.35 26.44 -0.99
CA GLY A 151 -2.63 27.11 -1.24
C GLY A 151 -3.54 26.41 -2.26
N GLU A 152 -3.32 25.11 -2.51
CA GLU A 152 -4.14 24.30 -3.42
C GLU A 152 -5.46 23.84 -2.77
N ILE A 153 -5.50 23.79 -1.43
CA ILE A 153 -6.67 23.54 -0.58
C ILE A 153 -6.84 24.67 0.44
N HIS A 154 -7.99 24.73 1.11
CA HIS A 154 -8.31 25.81 2.04
C HIS A 154 -7.41 25.78 3.29
N ALA A 155 -7.06 26.96 3.82
CA ALA A 155 -6.20 27.06 5.01
C ALA A 155 -6.86 26.45 6.27
N ASP A 156 -8.18 26.54 6.37
CA ASP A 156 -8.98 26.03 7.49
C ASP A 156 -9.46 24.57 7.29
N THR A 157 -8.95 23.85 6.29
CA THR A 157 -9.29 22.44 6.12
C THR A 157 -8.79 21.61 7.31
N ASP A 158 -9.70 20.89 7.97
CA ASP A 158 -9.35 19.83 8.94
C ASP A 158 -8.67 18.69 8.17
N LEU A 159 -7.39 18.47 8.45
CA LEU A 159 -6.59 17.51 7.70
C LEU A 159 -6.91 16.06 8.06
N ASP A 160 -7.34 15.78 9.28
CA ASP A 160 -7.68 14.42 9.69
C ASP A 160 -9.00 13.99 9.03
N GLU A 161 -10.00 14.88 9.02
CA GLU A 161 -11.26 14.66 8.32
C GLU A 161 -11.04 14.56 6.80
N ALA A 162 -10.26 15.49 6.22
CA ALA A 162 -9.96 15.49 4.79
C ALA A 162 -9.19 14.23 4.37
N ALA A 163 -8.22 13.77 5.16
CA ALA A 163 -7.46 12.56 4.91
C ALA A 163 -8.34 11.31 4.90
N GLU A 164 -9.25 11.20 5.88
CA GLU A 164 -10.23 10.11 5.91
C GLU A 164 -11.14 10.16 4.67
N TRP A 165 -11.65 11.33 4.31
CA TRP A 165 -12.51 11.47 3.15
C TRP A 165 -11.81 11.14 1.84
N VAL A 166 -10.60 11.67 1.63
CA VAL A 166 -9.75 11.33 0.47
C VAL A 166 -9.49 9.83 0.43
N ALA A 167 -9.13 9.20 1.55
CA ALA A 167 -8.93 7.76 1.61
C ALA A 167 -10.17 6.97 1.16
N ARG A 168 -11.37 7.36 1.61
CA ARG A 168 -12.63 6.72 1.21
C ARG A 168 -12.91 6.86 -0.28
N VAL A 169 -12.67 8.04 -0.85
CA VAL A 169 -12.81 8.31 -2.29
C VAL A 169 -11.82 7.47 -3.10
N GLN A 170 -10.55 7.42 -2.68
CA GLN A 170 -9.48 6.66 -3.31
C GLN A 170 -9.79 5.16 -3.32
N ILE A 171 -10.24 4.60 -2.19
CA ILE A 171 -10.63 3.20 -2.09
C ILE A 171 -11.74 2.89 -3.09
N THR A 172 -12.87 3.61 -3.05
CA THR A 172 -14.00 3.23 -3.92
C THR A 172 -13.67 3.40 -5.40
N LEU A 173 -12.97 4.46 -5.80
CA LEU A 173 -12.61 4.68 -7.21
C LEU A 173 -11.56 3.68 -7.72
N GLY A 174 -10.61 3.30 -6.87
CA GLY A 174 -9.59 2.32 -7.24
C GLY A 174 -10.13 0.89 -7.29
N THR A 175 -11.08 0.54 -6.43
CA THR A 175 -11.47 -0.86 -6.19
C THR A 175 -12.82 -1.28 -6.76
N VAL A 176 -13.77 -0.34 -6.87
CA VAL A 176 -15.13 -0.63 -7.30
C VAL A 176 -15.35 -0.02 -8.68
N PRO A 177 -15.57 -0.82 -9.74
CA PRO A 177 -15.84 -0.28 -11.06
C PRO A 177 -17.17 0.48 -11.07
N GLY A 178 -17.18 1.62 -11.76
CA GLY A 178 -18.38 2.39 -12.07
C GLY A 178 -18.68 2.39 -13.57
N GLU A 179 -19.83 2.94 -13.95
CA GLU A 179 -20.26 3.03 -15.37
C GLU A 179 -19.91 4.37 -16.01
N THR A 180 -19.56 5.38 -15.21
CA THR A 180 -19.47 6.78 -15.65
C THR A 180 -18.04 7.31 -15.78
N ILE A 181 -17.08 6.62 -15.18
CA ILE A 181 -15.67 7.02 -15.15
C ILE A 181 -14.85 5.77 -15.37
N ASP A 182 -13.93 5.85 -16.33
CA ASP A 182 -12.86 4.87 -16.47
C ASP A 182 -11.70 5.28 -15.53
N PRO A 183 -11.44 4.54 -14.43
CA PRO A 183 -10.36 4.85 -13.50
C PRO A 183 -8.96 4.63 -14.08
N ASP A 184 -8.84 3.98 -15.23
CA ASP A 184 -7.57 3.81 -15.95
C ASP A 184 -7.28 5.02 -16.90
N ASP A 185 -8.28 5.85 -17.21
CA ASP A 185 -8.12 7.13 -17.91
C ASP A 185 -7.80 8.27 -16.92
N HIS A 186 -6.51 8.64 -16.85
CA HIS A 186 -6.02 9.75 -16.01
C HIS A 186 -6.81 11.05 -16.22
N SER A 187 -7.16 11.38 -17.46
CA SER A 187 -7.89 12.62 -17.76
C SER A 187 -9.33 12.56 -17.26
N ALA A 188 -9.97 11.39 -17.30
CA ALA A 188 -11.30 11.19 -16.73
C ALA A 188 -11.28 11.32 -15.20
N VAL A 189 -10.32 10.68 -14.54
CA VAL A 189 -10.15 10.77 -13.09
C VAL A 189 -9.85 12.21 -12.66
N LEU A 190 -8.94 12.90 -13.33
CA LEU A 190 -8.61 14.30 -13.01
C LEU A 190 -9.82 15.23 -13.16
N ARG A 191 -10.65 15.04 -14.21
CA ARG A 191 -11.92 15.78 -14.36
C ARG A 191 -12.87 15.50 -13.20
N PHE A 192 -12.96 14.25 -12.75
CA PHE A 192 -13.77 13.88 -11.59
C PHE A 192 -13.27 14.56 -10.31
N MET A 193 -11.95 14.50 -10.05
CA MET A 193 -11.33 15.12 -8.87
C MET A 193 -11.60 16.63 -8.85
N ARG A 194 -11.37 17.32 -9.97
CA ARG A 194 -11.63 18.76 -10.09
C ARG A 194 -13.10 19.14 -9.90
N ARG A 195 -14.03 18.27 -10.32
CA ARG A 195 -15.46 18.57 -10.27
C ARG A 195 -16.11 18.25 -8.92
N TYR A 196 -15.69 17.17 -8.26
CA TYR A 196 -16.41 16.63 -7.11
C TYR A 196 -15.57 16.53 -5.84
N VAL A 197 -14.24 16.47 -5.94
CA VAL A 197 -13.36 16.28 -4.78
C VAL A 197 -12.69 17.59 -4.35
N LEU A 198 -11.92 18.22 -5.24
CA LEU A 198 -11.20 19.45 -4.93
C LEU A 198 -12.07 20.61 -4.44
N PRO A 199 -13.31 20.83 -4.96
CA PRO A 199 -14.15 21.88 -4.42
C PRO A 199 -14.44 21.72 -2.92
N GLY A 200 -14.61 20.47 -2.46
CA GLY A 200 -14.80 20.18 -1.03
C GLY A 200 -13.59 20.58 -0.19
N LEU A 201 -12.37 20.33 -0.68
CA LEU A 201 -11.13 20.70 0.03
C LEU A 201 -10.79 22.20 -0.06
N ARG A 202 -11.32 22.90 -1.06
CA ARG A 202 -11.08 24.34 -1.28
C ARG A 202 -12.10 25.23 -0.60
N THR A 203 -13.18 24.67 -0.07
CA THR A 203 -14.22 25.43 0.62
C THR A 203 -13.80 25.67 2.06
N ALA A 204 -14.08 26.87 2.58
CA ALA A 204 -13.89 27.17 3.99
C ALA A 204 -14.76 26.24 4.86
N ALA A 205 -14.28 25.91 6.06
CA ALA A 205 -15.11 25.24 7.04
C ALA A 205 -16.40 26.05 7.27
N VAL A 206 -17.55 25.37 7.23
CA VAL A 206 -18.82 26.03 7.56
C VAL A 206 -18.81 26.24 9.08
N PRO A 207 -18.95 27.48 9.57
CA PRO A 207 -19.05 27.72 11.01
C PRO A 207 -20.25 26.96 11.59
N GLU A 208 -20.09 26.37 12.78
CA GLU A 208 -21.17 25.72 13.54
C GLU A 208 -22.32 26.69 13.89
#